data_AF-A0A248UE32-F1
#
_entry.id   AF-A0A248UE32-F1
#
_cell.length_a   1.000
_cell.length_b   1.000
_cell.length_c   1.000
_cell.angle_alpha   90.00
_cell.angle_beta   90.00
_cell.angle_gamma   90.00
#
_symmetry.space_group_name_H-M   'P 1'
#
loop_
_entity.id
_entity.type
_entity.pdbx_description
1 polymer ?
#
loop_
_entity_poly.entity_id
_entity_poly.type
_entity_poly.pdbx_seq_one_letter_code
_entity_poly.pdbx_strand_id
1 'polypeptide(L)' 'MWRTLAKRGQLVLPAPEDGIEFAGLVISEPLAEQPGSDTSCVEICIGSVTVRLESGAPISRIVAVARGLAVSS' A
#
# COMPACT_ATOMS: atom_id res chain seq x y z
N MET A 1 -21.27 -22.13 0.97
CA MET A 1 -20.20 -21.18 0.58
C MET A 1 -20.35 -20.84 -0.89
N TRP A 2 -20.29 -19.58 -1.29
CA TRP A 2 -20.56 -19.11 -2.67
C TRP A 2 -19.66 -19.78 -3.72
N ARG A 3 -18.39 -20.07 -3.38
CA ARG A 3 -17.46 -20.82 -4.24
C ARG A 3 -17.97 -22.22 -4.61
N THR A 4 -18.65 -22.92 -3.69
CA THR A 4 -19.22 -24.25 -3.96
C THR A 4 -20.42 -24.17 -4.90
N LEU A 5 -21.27 -23.17 -4.74
CA LEU A 5 -22.43 -22.93 -5.60
C LEU A 5 -22.01 -22.52 -7.01
N ALA A 6 -20.98 -21.66 -7.12
CA ALA A 6 -20.37 -21.29 -8.39
C ALA A 6 -19.80 -22.52 -9.13
N LYS A 7 -19.03 -23.37 -8.43
CA LYS A 7 -18.50 -24.63 -9.00
C LYS A 7 -19.59 -25.58 -9.51
N ARG A 8 -20.78 -25.55 -8.91
CA ARG A 8 -21.92 -26.38 -9.29
C ARG A 8 -22.82 -25.73 -10.35
N GLY A 9 -22.46 -24.55 -10.87
CA GLY A 9 -23.31 -23.79 -11.82
C GLY A 9 -24.61 -23.26 -11.21
N GLN A 10 -24.71 -23.25 -9.88
CA GLN A 10 -25.90 -22.80 -9.15
C GLN A 10 -25.85 -21.30 -8.79
N LEU A 11 -24.78 -20.62 -9.20
CA LEU A 11 -24.66 -19.17 -9.09
C LEU A 11 -25.03 -18.54 -10.43
N VAL A 12 -26.33 -18.39 -10.65
CA VAL A 12 -26.88 -17.70 -11.82
C VAL A 12 -27.15 -16.25 -11.43
N LEU A 13 -26.60 -15.31 -12.21
CA LEU A 13 -26.99 -13.91 -12.14
C LEU A 13 -28.29 -13.72 -12.92
N PRO A 14 -29.30 -13.02 -12.37
CA PRO A 14 -30.44 -12.61 -13.17
C PRO A 14 -29.97 -11.74 -14.33
N ALA A 15 -30.66 -11.86 -15.47
CA ALA A 15 -30.37 -11.01 -16.62
C ALA A 15 -30.57 -9.54 -16.20
N PRO A 16 -29.63 -8.64 -16.54
CA PRO A 16 -29.83 -7.22 -16.29
C PRO A 16 -30.99 -6.70 -17.14
N GLU A 17 -31.71 -5.71 -16.59
CA GLU A 17 -32.85 -5.07 -17.26
C GLU A 17 -32.39 -4.28 -18.52
N ASP A 18 -31.16 -3.76 -18.48
CA ASP A 18 -30.50 -3.06 -19.59
C ASP A 18 -29.51 -3.98 -20.31
N GLY A 19 -29.13 -3.62 -21.54
CA GLY A 19 -28.13 -4.36 -22.33
C GLY A 19 -26.83 -4.59 -21.56
N ILE A 20 -26.26 -5.79 -21.68
CA ILE A 20 -25.00 -6.14 -21.02
C ILE A 20 -23.86 -5.32 -21.64
N GLU A 21 -23.35 -4.33 -20.91
CA GLU A 21 -22.12 -3.62 -21.26
C GLU A 21 -20.97 -4.10 -20.37
N PHE A 22 -19.87 -4.52 -20.99
CA PHE A 22 -18.64 -4.84 -20.27
C PHE A 22 -17.84 -3.56 -20.07
N ALA A 23 -17.39 -3.32 -18.82
CA ALA A 23 -16.44 -2.25 -18.55
C ALA A 23 -15.16 -2.46 -19.39
N GLY A 24 -14.69 -1.40 -20.04
CA GLY A 24 -13.45 -1.44 -20.82
C GLY A 24 -12.22 -1.75 -19.96
N LEU A 25 -11.25 -2.46 -20.54
CA LEU A 25 -9.96 -2.70 -19.91
C LEU A 25 -9.18 -1.39 -19.85
N VAL A 26 -8.94 -0.88 -18.65
CA VAL A 26 -8.06 0.28 -18.43
C VAL A 26 -6.64 -0.23 -18.24
N ILE A 27 -5.78 -0.02 -19.23
CA ILE A 27 -4.34 -0.22 -19.08
C ILE A 27 -3.75 1.11 -18.63
N SER A 28 -3.39 1.21 -17.35
CA SER A 28 -2.61 2.34 -16.85
C SER A 28 -1.14 2.13 -17.17
N GLU A 29 -0.49 3.16 -17.71
CA GLU A 29 0.97 3.18 -17.79
C GLU A 29 1.54 3.05 -16.36
N PRO A 30 2.65 2.31 -16.17
CA PRO A 30 3.30 2.26 -14.88
C PRO A 30 3.65 3.69 -14.49
N LEU A 31 3.16 4.12 -13.32
CA LEU A 31 3.46 5.44 -12.79
C LEU A 31 4.98 5.57 -12.76
N ALA A 32 5.52 6.48 -13.57
CA ALA A 32 6.92 6.86 -13.45
C ALA A 32 7.11 7.25 -11.98
N GLU A 33 8.00 6.54 -11.29
CA GLU A 33 8.33 6.84 -9.90
C GLU A 33 8.80 8.30 -9.90
N GLN A 34 7.91 9.22 -9.50
CA GLN A 34 8.30 10.60 -9.34
C GLN A 34 9.47 10.57 -8.36
N PRO A 35 10.63 11.20 -8.67
CA PRO A 35 11.68 11.30 -7.67
C PRO A 35 11.02 11.92 -6.46
N GLY A 36 10.87 11.11 -5.40
CA GLY A 36 10.14 11.49 -4.22
C GLY A 36 10.69 12.85 -3.83
N SER A 37 9.83 13.85 -3.72
CA SER A 37 10.27 15.18 -3.31
C SER A 37 11.16 14.98 -2.11
N ASP A 38 12.43 15.39 -2.21
CA ASP A 38 13.43 15.31 -1.14
C ASP A 38 12.97 16.21 0.01
N THR A 39 11.93 15.80 0.72
CA THR A 39 11.35 16.51 1.86
C THR A 39 12.11 16.07 3.09
N SER A 40 13.39 16.46 3.17
CA SER A 40 14.28 16.49 4.36
C SER A 40 13.97 15.46 5.46
N CYS A 41 13.66 14.24 5.05
CA CYS A 41 13.12 13.21 5.91
C CYS A 41 14.31 12.50 6.53
N VAL A 42 14.38 12.50 7.85
CA VAL A 42 15.44 11.78 8.56
C VAL A 42 15.13 10.28 8.51
N GLU A 43 16.09 9.50 8.03
CA GLU A 43 16.01 8.04 7.99
C GLU A 43 16.98 7.41 8.99
N ILE A 44 16.52 6.38 9.69
CA ILE A 44 17.34 5.57 10.61
C ILE A 44 17.37 4.13 10.10
N CYS A 45 18.56 3.64 9.75
CA CYS A 45 18.76 2.29 9.23
C CYS A 45 19.42 1.38 10.28
N ILE A 46 18.82 0.22 10.56
CA ILE A 46 19.34 -0.80 11.48
C ILE A 46 19.19 -2.18 10.83
N GLY A 47 20.31 -2.77 10.43
CA GLY A 47 20.32 -4.02 9.67
C GLY A 47 19.52 -3.87 8.38
N SER A 48 18.47 -4.68 8.23
CA SER A 48 17.55 -4.65 7.07
C SER A 48 16.32 -3.76 7.28
N VAL A 49 16.21 -3.05 8.40
CA VAL A 49 15.06 -2.21 8.74
C VAL A 49 15.41 -0.75 8.53
N THR A 50 14.57 -0.04 7.75
CA THR A 50 14.65 1.41 7.58
C THR A 50 13.43 2.07 8.20
N VAL A 51 13.65 3.02 9.10
CA VAL A 51 12.60 3.84 9.70
C VAL A 51 12.69 5.25 9.13
N ARG A 52 11.64 5.68 8.44
CA ARG A 52 11.49 7.04 7.91
C ARG A 52 10.67 7.89 8.89
N LEU A 53 11.21 9.02 9.30
CA LEU A 53 10.51 9.96 10.19
C LEU A 53 9.72 11.00 9.40
N GLU A 54 8.81 11.72 10.04
CA GLU A 54 8.14 12.84 9.41
C GLU A 54 9.13 13.95 8.97
N SER A 55 8.82 14.65 7.86
CA SER A 55 9.61 15.80 7.41
C SER A 55 9.67 16.87 8.50
N GLY A 56 10.88 17.31 8.85
CA GLY A 56 11.08 18.29 9.93
C GLY A 56 10.89 17.73 11.35
N ALA A 57 10.99 16.41 11.53
CA ALA A 57 10.94 15.77 12.85
C ALA A 57 11.88 16.50 13.86
N PRO A 58 11.39 16.84 15.06
CA PRO A 58 12.21 17.52 16.05
C PRO A 58 13.33 16.58 16.56
N ILE A 59 14.47 17.15 16.94
CA ILE A 59 15.65 16.40 17.42
C ILE A 59 15.28 15.44 18.56
N SER A 60 14.40 15.87 19.47
CA SER A 60 13.92 15.02 20.58
C SER A 60 13.25 13.74 20.10
N ARG A 61 12.48 13.79 18.99
CA ARG A 61 11.83 12.62 18.38
C ARG A 61 12.84 11.68 17.75
N ILE A 62 13.79 12.23 16.98
CA ILE A 62 14.88 11.45 16.37
C ILE A 62 15.64 10.68 17.44
N VAL A 63 16.04 11.36 18.52
CA VAL A 63 16.75 10.74 19.66
C VAL A 63 15.91 9.67 20.34
N ALA A 64 14.62 9.91 20.56
CA ALA A 64 13.73 8.93 21.18
C ALA A 64 13.60 7.64 20.34
N VAL A 65 13.45 7.78 19.01
CA VAL A 65 13.38 6.63 18.09
C VAL A 65 14.70 5.87 18.08
N ALA A 66 15.83 6.56 17.93
CA ALA A 66 17.16 5.94 17.92
C ALA A 66 17.43 5.15 19.21
N ARG A 67 17.09 5.71 20.37
CA ARG A 67 17.23 5.03 21.67
C ARG A 67 16.32 3.82 21.81
N GLY A 68 15.06 3.93 21.40
CA GLY A 68 14.11 2.82 21.47
C GLY A 68 14.57 1.61 20.64
N LEU A 69 15.13 1.88 19.45
CA LEU A 69 15.67 0.84 18.59
C LEU A 69 16.93 0.18 19.19
N ALA A 70 17.80 0.95 19.85
CA ALA A 70 18.99 0.41 20.50
C ALA A 70 18.71 -0.54 21.68
N VAL A 71 17.58 -0.36 22.38
CA VAL A 71 17.16 -1.23 23.50
C VAL A 71 16.57 -2.56 23.02
N SER A 72 16.15 -2.62 21.75
CA SER A 72 15.44 -3.77 21.18
C SER A 72 16.36 -4.69 20.34
N SER A 73 17.67 -4.41 20.34
CA SER A 73 18.69 -5.10 19.55
C SER A 73 19.57 -6.04 20.37
#